data_AF-A0A399NMW6-F1
#
_entry.id   AF-A0A399NMW6-F1
#
_cell.length_a   1.000
_cell.length_b   1.000
_cell.length_c   1.000
_cell.angle_alpha   90.00
_cell.angle_beta   90.00
_cell.angle_gamma   90.00
#
_symmetry.space_group_name_H-M   'P 1'
#
loop_
_entity.id
_entity.type
_entity.pdbx_description
1 polymer ?
#
loop_
_entity_poly.entity_id
_entity_poly.type
_entity_poly.pdbx_seq_one_letter_code
_entity_poly.pdbx_strand_id
1 'polypeptide(L)'
;VRWLLAKALAEEATARAAASLGMGATIFHDVRPLDGAGKVDHVVLAPAGLFALSSEDWGTDVQLVRGELQPVAPDPDGALAPGDAPVTWLVG
;
A
#
# COMPACT_ATOMS: atom_id res chain seq x y z
N VAL A 1 6.44 16.91 7.74
CA VAL A 1 5.11 16.77 8.39
C VAL A 1 4.02 16.40 7.38
N ARG A 2 3.83 17.11 6.26
CA ARG A 2 2.80 16.75 5.24
C ARG A 2 2.89 15.31 4.72
N TRP A 3 4.10 14.83 4.45
CA TRP A 3 4.34 13.46 3.98
C TRP A 3 4.04 12.39 5.04
N LEU A 4 4.31 12.68 6.33
CA LEU A 4 3.96 11.76 7.43
C LEU A 4 2.45 11.57 7.55
N LEU A 5 1.70 12.66 7.36
CA LEU A 5 0.25 12.59 7.34
C LEU A 5 -0.26 11.80 6.12
N ALA A 6 0.28 12.04 4.93
CA ALA A 6 -0.08 11.27 3.73
C ALA A 6 0.17 9.77 3.92
N LYS A 7 1.32 9.41 4.49
CA LYS A 7 1.65 8.02 4.85
C LYS A 7 0.70 7.44 5.87
N ALA A 8 0.39 8.17 6.94
CA ALA A 8 -0.55 7.72 7.96
C ALA A 8 -1.96 7.52 7.40
N LEU A 9 -2.43 8.39 6.50
CA LEU A 9 -3.73 8.26 5.84
C LEU A 9 -3.77 7.05 4.90
N ALA A 10 -2.71 6.83 4.13
CA ALA A 10 -2.59 5.64 3.28
C ALA A 10 -2.59 4.36 4.13
N GLU A 11 -1.84 4.34 5.23
CA GLU A 11 -1.80 3.21 6.15
C GLU A 11 -3.17 2.93 6.81
N GLU A 12 -3.88 3.98 7.24
CA GLU A 12 -5.21 3.86 7.82
C GLU A 12 -6.26 3.38 6.79
N ALA A 13 -6.16 3.82 5.54
CA ALA A 13 -7.03 3.38 4.45
C ALA A 13 -6.84 1.88 4.16
N THR A 14 -5.58 1.42 4.05
CA THR A 14 -5.27 -0.01 3.89
C THR A 14 -5.74 -0.83 5.08
N ALA A 15 -5.53 -0.34 6.31
CA ALA A 15 -5.98 -1.03 7.52
C ALA A 15 -7.52 -1.18 7.56
N ARG A 16 -8.27 -0.14 7.17
CA ARG A 16 -9.73 -0.21 7.03
C ARG A 16 -10.17 -1.21 5.96
N ALA A 17 -9.50 -1.23 4.81
CA ALA A 17 -9.78 -2.18 3.74
C ALA A 17 -9.50 -3.62 4.20
N ALA A 18 -8.37 -3.87 4.86
CA ALA A 18 -8.03 -5.18 5.39
C ALA A 18 -9.03 -5.66 6.46
N ALA A 19 -9.48 -4.77 7.36
CA ALA A 19 -10.47 -5.10 8.38
C ALA A 19 -11.81 -5.58 7.80
N SER A 20 -12.13 -5.21 6.56
CA SER A 20 -13.35 -5.65 5.87
C SER A 20 -13.35 -7.14 5.49
N LEU A 21 -12.20 -7.83 5.56
CA LEU A 21 -12.08 -9.27 5.28
C LEU A 21 -12.84 -10.15 6.30
N GLY A 22 -13.19 -9.59 7.47
CA GLY A 22 -13.98 -10.27 8.48
C GLY A 22 -13.21 -11.32 9.29
N MET A 23 -13.95 -12.14 10.03
CA MET A 23 -13.40 -13.03 11.08
C MET A 23 -12.49 -14.16 10.55
N GLY A 24 -12.47 -14.40 9.23
CA GLY A 24 -11.60 -15.41 8.63
C GLY A 24 -10.15 -14.96 8.47
N ALA A 25 -9.87 -13.68 8.69
CA ALA A 25 -8.53 -13.11 8.55
C ALA A 25 -8.01 -12.62 9.90
N THR A 26 -6.72 -12.86 10.15
CA THR A 26 -5.97 -12.23 11.24
C THR A 26 -5.02 -11.20 10.64
N ILE A 27 -5.06 -9.98 11.13
CA ILE A 27 -4.30 -8.84 10.60
C ILE A 27 -3.31 -8.39 11.67
N PHE A 28 -2.05 -8.26 11.27
CA PHE A 28 -0.97 -7.69 12.07
C PHE A 28 -0.55 -6.36 11.42
N HIS A 29 -0.36 -5.32 12.24
CA HIS A 29 0.09 -4.01 11.79
C HIS A 29 1.50 -3.72 12.32
N ASP A 30 2.26 -2.90 11.58
CA ASP A 30 3.63 -2.47 11.93
C ASP A 30 4.56 -3.65 12.26
N VAL A 31 4.66 -4.59 11.32
CA VAL A 31 5.40 -5.83 11.51
C VAL A 31 6.87 -5.62 11.16
N ARG A 32 7.77 -5.91 12.09
CA ARG A 32 9.21 -5.93 11.85
C ARG A 32 9.71 -7.36 11.57
N PRO A 33 10.24 -7.64 10.38
CA PRO A 33 10.89 -8.92 10.07
C PRO A 33 12.12 -9.21 10.96
N LEU A 34 12.36 -10.48 11.26
CA LEU A 34 13.47 -10.93 12.12
C LEU A 34 14.85 -10.86 11.43
N ASP A 35 14.87 -10.88 10.10
CA ASP A 35 16.09 -10.79 9.28
C ASP A 35 16.62 -9.35 9.17
N GLY A 36 15.96 -8.38 9.82
CA GLY A 36 16.35 -6.98 9.79
C GLY A 36 15.92 -6.25 8.52
N ALA A 37 15.09 -6.87 7.67
CA ALA A 37 14.44 -6.16 6.58
C ALA A 37 13.58 -4.99 7.09
N GLY A 38 13.25 -4.06 6.18
CA GLY A 38 12.39 -2.92 6.47
C GLY A 38 11.03 -3.33 7.05
N LYS A 39 10.32 -2.40 7.69
CA LYS A 39 8.99 -2.69 8.24
C LYS A 39 8.03 -3.13 7.14
N VAL A 40 7.12 -4.03 7.48
CA VAL A 40 5.95 -4.37 6.68
C VAL A 40 4.76 -3.70 7.36
N ASP A 41 4.04 -2.85 6.63
CA ASP A 41 2.93 -2.10 7.22
C ASP A 41 1.85 -3.03 7.74
N HIS A 42 1.44 -4.02 6.93
CA HIS A 42 0.46 -5.02 7.35
C HIS A 42 0.79 -6.43 6.87
N VAL A 43 0.52 -7.40 7.73
CA VAL A 43 0.54 -8.83 7.38
C VAL A 43 -0.84 -9.40 7.60
N VAL A 44 -1.41 -10.02 6.57
CA VAL A 44 -2.74 -10.64 6.61
C VAL A 44 -2.60 -12.14 6.48
N LEU A 45 -3.04 -12.87 7.51
CA LEU A 45 -3.21 -14.32 7.47
C LEU A 45 -4.68 -14.63 7.22
N ALA A 46 -4.97 -15.21 6.05
CA ALA A 46 -6.33 -15.56 5.61
C ALA A 46 -6.36 -17.02 5.10
N PRO A 47 -7.54 -17.62 4.83
CA PRO A 47 -7.62 -19.00 4.34
C PRO A 47 -6.90 -19.21 3.01
N ALA A 48 -6.77 -18.15 2.20
CA ALA A 48 -6.05 -18.17 0.93
C ALA A 48 -4.52 -18.13 1.08
N GLY A 49 -4.00 -17.79 2.27
CA GLY A 49 -2.56 -17.71 2.52
C GLY A 49 -2.14 -16.54 3.40
N LEU A 50 -0.84 -16.25 3.35
CA LEU A 50 -0.18 -15.16 4.06
C LEU A 50 0.24 -14.07 3.08
N PHE A 51 -0.16 -12.83 3.34
CA PHE A 51 0.09 -11.69 2.47
C PHE A 51 0.77 -10.57 3.24
N ALA A 52 1.81 -9.98 2.63
CA ALA A 52 2.38 -8.72 3.09
C ALA A 52 1.79 -7.58 2.25
N LEU A 53 1.34 -6.51 2.92
CA LEU A 53 0.78 -5.33 2.28
C LEU A 53 1.63 -4.12 2.65
N SER A 54 2.04 -3.37 1.64
CA SER A 54 2.59 -2.03 1.80
C SER A 54 1.50 -1.00 1.59
N SER A 55 1.51 0.05 2.40
CA SER A 55 0.55 1.14 2.29
C SER A 55 1.23 2.34 1.64
N GLU A 56 0.69 2.78 0.50
CA GLU A 56 1.20 4.01 -0.08
C GLU A 56 0.20 4.90 -0.78
N ASP A 57 0.48 6.20 -0.69
CA ASP A 57 -0.17 7.24 -1.48
C ASP A 57 0.41 7.22 -2.90
N TRP A 58 -0.47 7.03 -3.88
CA TRP A 58 -0.14 7.03 -5.31
C TRP A 58 -0.49 8.36 -5.98
N GLY A 59 -1.07 9.33 -5.24
CA GLY A 59 -1.53 10.61 -5.78
C GLY A 59 -2.81 10.54 -6.61
N THR A 60 -3.19 9.34 -7.09
CA THR A 60 -4.43 9.05 -7.82
C THR A 60 -4.86 7.60 -7.60
N ASP A 61 -6.07 7.25 -8.02
CA ASP A 61 -6.56 5.88 -7.99
C ASP A 61 -5.78 5.02 -9.00
N VAL A 62 -5.29 3.87 -8.52
CA VAL A 62 -4.54 2.89 -9.32
C VAL A 62 -5.27 1.56 -9.38
N GLN A 63 -5.03 0.82 -10.47
CA GLN A 63 -5.57 -0.52 -10.71
C GLN A 63 -4.47 -1.45 -11.22
N LEU A 64 -4.65 -2.74 -10.97
CA LEU A 64 -3.78 -3.77 -11.52
C LEU A 64 -4.30 -4.23 -12.88
N VAL A 65 -3.53 -4.00 -13.94
CA VAL A 65 -3.84 -4.44 -15.31
C VAL A 65 -2.74 -5.37 -15.78
N ARG A 66 -3.07 -6.66 -15.93
CA ARG A 66 -2.12 -7.72 -16.33
C ARG A 66 -0.88 -7.82 -15.42
N GLY A 67 -1.05 -7.54 -14.13
CA GLY A 67 0.04 -7.58 -13.16
C GLY A 67 0.83 -6.27 -13.04
N GLU A 68 0.49 -5.25 -13.84
CA GLU A 68 1.12 -3.93 -13.77
C GLU A 68 0.19 -2.93 -13.11
N LEU A 69 0.73 -2.07 -12.24
CA LEU A 69 -0.02 -0.95 -11.69
C LEU A 69 -0.18 0.14 -12.75
N GLN A 70 -1.42 0.62 -12.91
CA GLN A 70 -1.77 1.68 -13.86
C GLN A 70 -2.79 2.64 -13.24
N PRO A 71 -2.79 3.92 -13.63
CA PRO A 71 -3.86 4.85 -13.25
C PRO A 71 -5.24 4.38 -13.71
N VAL A 72 -6.27 4.60 -12.90
CA VAL A 72 -7.67 4.34 -13.29
C VAL A 72 -8.16 5.38 -14.29
N ALA A 73 -7.83 6.65 -14.05
CA ALA A 73 -8.04 7.75 -14.97
C ALA A 73 -6.71 8.20 -15.58
N PRO A 74 -6.70 8.78 -16.79
CA PRO A 74 -5.49 9.40 -17.33
C PRO A 74 -4.93 10.39 -16.31
N ASP A 75 -3.70 10.17 -15.88
CA ASP A 75 -3.04 11.06 -14.95
C ASP A 75 -2.87 12.43 -15.62
N PRO A 76 -3.52 13.50 -15.12
CA PRO A 76 -3.46 14.83 -15.73
C PRO A 76 -2.04 15.40 -15.73
N ASP A 77 -1.20 14.96 -14.79
CA ASP A 77 0.17 15.44 -14.61
C ASP A 77 1.21 14.48 -15.19
N GLY A 78 0.78 13.28 -15.64
CA GLY A 78 1.65 12.24 -16.18
C GLY A 78 2.69 11.71 -15.20
N ALA A 79 2.41 11.83 -13.90
CA ALA A 79 3.28 11.44 -12.79
C ALA A 79 3.33 9.92 -12.56
N LEU A 80 2.36 9.14 -13.10
CA LEU A 80 2.31 7.69 -13.04
C LEU A 80 2.40 7.02 -14.43
N ALA A 81 3.57 6.47 -14.73
CA ALA A 81 3.86 5.58 -15.84
C ALA A 81 3.76 4.09 -15.43
N PRO A 82 3.61 3.16 -16.40
CA PRO A 82 3.69 1.73 -16.12
C PRO A 82 5.02 1.37 -15.44
N GLY A 83 4.95 0.62 -14.35
CA GLY A 83 6.12 0.26 -13.54
C GLY A 83 6.55 1.33 -12.52
N ASP A 84 5.79 2.42 -12.39
CA ASP A 84 6.09 3.44 -11.39
C ASP A 84 5.93 2.90 -9.97
N ALA A 85 6.81 3.42 -9.12
CA ALA A 85 6.77 3.24 -7.68
C ALA A 85 5.90 4.34 -7.06
N PRO A 86 5.37 4.12 -5.85
CA PRO A 86 4.49 5.10 -5.24
C PRO A 86 5.17 6.45 -5.00
N VAL A 87 4.37 7.51 -4.90
CA VAL A 87 4.87 8.90 -4.81
C VAL A 87 5.49 9.19 -3.45
N THR A 88 6.72 8.72 -3.25
CA THR A 88 7.64 9.25 -2.23
C THR A 88 9.01 9.51 -2.87
N TRP A 89 9.12 10.67 -3.52
CA TRP A 89 10.35 11.47 -3.53
C TRP A 89 9.96 12.96 -3.47
N LEU A 90 9.66 13.44 -2.26
CA LEU A 90 9.88 14.84 -1.95
C LEU A 90 11.07 14.90 -1.00
N VAL A 91 12.20 15.32 -1.57
CA VAL A 91 13.56 15.48 -1.04
C VAL A 91 14.49 14.29 -1.34
N GLY A 92 15.46 14.56 -2.22
CA GLY A 92 16.72 13.80 -2.31
C GLY A 92 17.72 14.23 -1.24
#